data_AF-A0A918QAY3-F1
#
_entry.id   AF-A0A918QAY3-F1
#
_cell.length_a   1.000
_cell.length_b   1.000
_cell.length_c   1.000
_cell.angle_alpha   90.00
_cell.angle_beta   90.00
_cell.angle_gamma   90.00
#
_symmetry.space_group_name_H-M   'P 1'
#
loop_
_entity.id
_entity.type
_entity.pdbx_description
1 polymer ?
#
loop_
_entity_poly.entity_id
_entity_poly.type
_entity_poly.pdbx_seq_one_letter_code
_entity_poly.pdbx_strand_id
1 'polypeptide(L)'
;MNIWLAFALSFGFLAVAVYLRYLLAKAAWSYHPDGAKGYLKDILLETIVSYAPMLAIIFSVRLYIEFNPQDAGSPLVMGSIAVAVVSMLLAKRLPFVKAASQRMMKARSDRWEAAAKQ
;
A
#
# COMPACT_ATOMS: atom_id res chain seq x y z
N MET A 1 -23.94 -5.68 0.00
CA MET A 1 -23.12 -4.44 -0.04
C MET A 1 -22.80 -4.15 -1.50
N ASN A 2 -23.11 -2.94 -1.98
CA ASN A 2 -22.85 -2.52 -3.37
C ASN A 2 -21.33 -2.61 -3.67
N ILE A 3 -20.93 -3.16 -4.82
CA ILE A 3 -19.51 -3.29 -5.23
C ILE A 3 -18.79 -1.95 -5.22
N TRP A 4 -19.48 -0.88 -5.62
CA TRP A 4 -18.98 0.49 -5.60
C TRP A 4 -18.75 1.00 -4.18
N LEU A 5 -19.60 0.60 -3.23
CA LEU A 5 -19.44 0.96 -1.82
C LEU A 5 -18.24 0.24 -1.21
N ALA A 6 -18.06 -1.06 -1.49
CA ALA A 6 -16.90 -1.82 -1.02
C ALA A 6 -15.57 -1.27 -1.59
N PHE A 7 -15.59 -0.87 -2.86
CA PHE A 7 -14.45 -0.23 -3.51
C PHE A 7 -14.15 1.14 -2.89
N ALA A 8 -15.17 2.00 -2.73
CA ALA A 8 -15.02 3.31 -2.10
C ALA A 8 -14.49 3.21 -0.67
N LEU A 9 -14.96 2.23 0.12
CA LEU A 9 -14.46 1.97 1.47
C LEU A 9 -12.99 1.53 1.47
N SER A 10 -12.60 0.66 0.53
CA SER A 10 -11.21 0.22 0.40
C SER A 10 -10.27 1.37 0.04
N PHE A 11 -10.70 2.24 -0.88
CA PHE A 11 -9.97 3.46 -1.24
C PHE A 11 -9.89 4.44 -0.08
N GLY A 12 -11.00 4.66 0.63
CA GLY A 12 -11.04 5.51 1.82
C GLY A 12 -10.08 5.02 2.90
N PHE A 13 -10.07 3.71 3.16
CA PHE A 13 -9.14 3.11 4.12
C PHE A 13 -7.67 3.29 3.70
N LEU A 14 -7.34 3.08 2.43
CA LEU A 14 -5.99 3.31 1.92
C LEU A 14 -5.57 4.78 1.99
N ALA A 15 -6.48 5.71 1.67
CA ALA A 15 -6.22 7.14 1.77
C ALA A 15 -5.93 7.55 3.22
N VAL A 16 -6.74 7.06 4.18
CA VAL A 16 -6.52 7.28 5.62
C VAL A 16 -5.19 6.67 6.07
N ALA A 17 -4.88 5.44 5.64
CA ALA A 17 -3.61 4.79 5.97
C ALA A 17 -2.40 5.57 5.46
N VAL A 18 -2.43 6.05 4.20
CA VAL A 18 -1.39 6.91 3.62
C VAL A 18 -1.27 8.21 4.40
N TYR A 19 -2.40 8.84 4.71
CA TYR A 19 -2.44 10.10 5.44
C TYR A 19 -1.84 9.95 6.86
N LEU A 20 -2.23 8.91 7.60
CA LEU A 20 -1.67 8.61 8.92
C LEU A 20 -0.16 8.32 8.85
N ARG A 21 0.28 7.52 7.86
CA ARG A 21 1.72 7.26 7.64
C ARG A 21 2.48 8.54 7.34
N TYR A 22 1.88 9.46 6.59
CA TYR A 22 2.47 10.75 6.28
C TYR A 22 2.57 11.64 7.52
N LEU A 23 1.49 11.78 8.30
CA LEU A 23 1.46 12.57 9.53
C LEU A 23 2.44 12.07 10.60
N LEU A 24 2.48 10.76 10.83
CA LEU A 24 3.41 10.17 11.80
C LEU A 24 4.88 10.39 11.41
N ALA A 25 5.14 10.56 10.12
CA ALA A 25 6.47 10.86 9.60
C ALA A 25 6.83 12.36 9.60
N LYS A 26 5.98 13.26 10.12
CA LYS A 26 6.18 14.72 10.06
C LYS A 26 7.57 15.18 10.49
N ALA A 27 8.08 14.66 11.60
CA ALA A 27 9.40 15.03 12.10
C ALA A 27 10.58 14.32 11.39
N ALA A 28 10.31 13.37 10.47
CA ALA A 28 11.32 12.81 9.58
C ALA A 28 11.36 13.50 8.20
N TRP A 29 10.43 14.41 7.90
CA TRP A 29 10.34 15.04 6.58
C TRP A 29 11.58 15.87 6.21
N SER A 30 12.19 16.59 7.16
CA SER A 30 13.37 17.40 6.92
C SER A 30 14.62 16.58 6.59
N TYR A 31 14.62 15.30 6.94
CA TYR A 31 15.73 14.37 6.69
C TYR A 31 15.56 13.61 5.37
N HIS A 32 14.46 13.82 4.66
CA HIS A 32 14.24 13.23 3.34
C HIS A 32 14.91 14.10 2.26
N PRO A 33 15.58 13.51 1.23
CA PRO A 33 16.30 14.28 0.20
C PRO A 33 15.45 15.35 -0.48
N ASP A 34 14.18 15.03 -0.73
CA ASP A 34 13.19 15.88 -1.40
C ASP A 34 12.17 16.51 -0.40
N GLY A 35 12.52 16.53 0.88
CA GLY A 35 11.67 17.05 1.96
C GLY A 35 10.32 16.32 2.10
N ALA A 36 9.32 17.03 2.63
CA ALA A 36 7.98 16.50 2.89
C ALA A 36 7.27 15.98 1.62
N LYS A 37 7.40 16.71 0.50
CA LYS A 37 6.77 16.32 -0.78
C LYS A 37 7.38 15.04 -1.34
N GLY A 38 8.69 14.88 -1.25
CA GLY A 38 9.37 13.63 -1.62
C GLY A 38 8.94 12.46 -0.76
N TYR A 39 8.86 12.67 0.55
CA TYR A 39 8.41 11.63 1.46
C TYR A 39 6.98 11.16 1.12
N LEU A 40 6.07 12.09 0.80
CA LEU A 40 4.72 11.75 0.35
C LEU A 40 4.73 10.96 -0.96
N LYS A 41 5.54 11.38 -1.95
CA LYS A 41 5.69 10.65 -3.23
C LYS A 41 6.16 9.21 -3.00
N ASP A 42 7.11 9.01 -2.09
CA ASP A 42 7.64 7.67 -1.78
C ASP A 42 6.61 6.80 -1.04
N ILE A 43 5.83 7.36 -0.09
CA ILE A 43 4.71 6.64 0.52
C ILE A 43 3.68 6.25 -0.55
N LEU A 44 3.29 7.19 -1.42
CA LEU A 44 2.31 6.95 -2.46
C LEU A 44 2.79 5.89 -3.45
N LEU A 45 4.04 5.97 -3.89
CA LEU A 45 4.65 4.99 -4.78
C LEU A 45 4.64 3.60 -4.14
N GLU A 46 5.14 3.48 -2.91
CA GLU A 46 5.15 2.20 -2.18
C GLU A 46 3.72 1.65 -2.03
N THR A 47 2.76 2.50 -1.70
CA THR A 47 1.38 2.08 -1.44
C THR A 47 0.66 1.68 -2.72
N ILE A 48 0.67 2.53 -3.75
CA ILE A 48 -0.01 2.26 -5.02
C ILE A 48 0.57 1.00 -5.66
N VAL A 49 1.89 0.89 -5.76
CA VAL A 49 2.52 -0.24 -6.44
C VAL A 49 2.30 -1.54 -5.67
N SER A 50 2.32 -1.51 -4.33
CA SER A 50 2.07 -2.71 -3.53
C SER A 50 0.61 -3.16 -3.58
N TYR A 51 -0.33 -2.24 -3.44
CA TYR A 51 -1.74 -2.57 -3.26
C TYR A 51 -2.52 -2.66 -4.58
N ALA A 52 -2.09 -2.00 -5.66
CA ALA A 52 -2.79 -2.03 -6.94
C ALA A 52 -2.97 -3.45 -7.50
N PRO A 53 -1.95 -4.34 -7.53
CA PRO A 53 -2.13 -5.71 -8.03
C PRO A 53 -3.16 -6.50 -7.21
N MET A 54 -3.10 -6.37 -5.88
CA MET A 54 -4.02 -7.04 -4.97
C MET A 54 -5.46 -6.55 -5.18
N LEU A 55 -5.67 -5.23 -5.26
CA LEU A 55 -6.98 -4.65 -5.52
C LEU A 55 -7.53 -5.06 -6.89
N ALA A 56 -6.69 -5.10 -7.92
CA ALA A 56 -7.10 -5.54 -9.26
C ALA A 56 -7.60 -6.99 -9.24
N ILE A 57 -6.90 -7.89 -8.54
CA ILE A 57 -7.30 -9.31 -8.42
C ILE A 57 -8.59 -9.42 -7.62
N ILE A 58 -8.68 -8.80 -6.44
CA ILE A 58 -9.88 -8.84 -5.59
C ILE A 58 -11.10 -8.29 -6.34
N PHE A 59 -10.93 -7.19 -7.07
CA PHE A 59 -12.00 -6.58 -7.86
C PHE A 59 -12.44 -7.49 -9.01
N SER A 60 -11.49 -8.10 -9.72
CA SER A 60 -11.79 -9.03 -10.82
C SER A 60 -12.55 -10.26 -10.32
N VAL A 61 -12.14 -10.83 -9.18
CA VAL A 61 -12.83 -11.96 -8.54
C VAL A 61 -14.21 -11.56 -8.07
N ARG A 62 -14.37 -10.34 -7.52
CA ARG A 62 -15.67 -9.84 -7.08
C ARG A 62 -16.64 -9.71 -8.25
N LEU A 63 -16.19 -9.15 -9.37
CA LEU A 63 -16.97 -9.10 -10.61
C LEU A 63 -17.32 -10.52 -11.09
N TYR A 64 -16.36 -11.43 -11.09
CA TYR A 64 -16.61 -12.82 -11.50
C TYR A 64 -17.72 -13.50 -10.68
N ILE A 65 -17.70 -13.34 -9.34
CA ILE A 65 -18.72 -13.90 -8.44
C ILE A 65 -20.09 -13.25 -8.65
N GLU A 66 -20.12 -11.97 -9.02
CA GLU A 66 -21.39 -11.27 -9.30
C GLU A 66 -22.08 -11.87 -10.53
N PHE A 67 -21.32 -12.31 -11.53
CA PHE A 67 -21.84 -13.03 -12.70
C PHE A 67 -21.99 -14.55 -12.47
N ASN A 68 -21.26 -15.14 -11.51
CA ASN A 68 -21.23 -16.58 -11.21
C ASN A 68 -21.37 -16.84 -9.70
N PRO A 69 -22.54 -16.57 -9.09
CA PRO A 69 -22.73 -16.63 -7.64
C PRO A 69 -22.52 -18.04 -7.06
N GLN A 70 -22.70 -19.10 -7.86
CA GLN A 70 -22.45 -20.49 -7.48
C GLN A 70 -21.00 -20.76 -7.06
N ASP A 71 -20.05 -19.95 -7.55
CA ASP A 71 -18.62 -20.15 -7.30
C ASP A 71 -18.12 -19.42 -6.06
N ALA A 72 -18.98 -18.69 -5.33
CA ALA A 72 -18.59 -17.84 -4.20
C ALA A 72 -17.86 -18.61 -3.07
N GLY A 73 -18.22 -19.88 -2.85
CA GLY A 73 -17.58 -20.77 -1.88
C GLY A 73 -16.49 -21.66 -2.47
N SER A 74 -16.15 -21.50 -3.76
CA SER A 74 -15.22 -22.39 -4.43
C SER A 74 -13.78 -22.23 -3.92
N PRO A 75 -12.99 -23.31 -3.92
CA PRO A 75 -11.55 -23.23 -3.62
C PRO A 75 -10.79 -22.25 -4.52
N LEU A 76 -11.28 -22.00 -5.75
CA LEU A 76 -10.69 -21.04 -6.69
C LEU A 76 -10.79 -19.60 -6.18
N VAL A 77 -11.96 -19.21 -5.64
CA VAL A 77 -12.14 -17.89 -5.02
C VAL A 77 -11.23 -17.72 -3.82
N MET A 78 -11.09 -18.75 -2.96
CA MET A 78 -10.14 -18.70 -1.85
C MET A 78 -8.69 -18.61 -2.32
N GLY A 79 -8.31 -19.39 -3.35
CA GLY A 79 -6.97 -19.36 -3.95
C GLY A 79 -6.62 -17.98 -4.52
N SER A 80 -7.59 -17.26 -5.06
CA SER A 80 -7.38 -15.91 -5.59
C SER A 80 -6.92 -14.90 -4.53
N ILE A 81 -7.33 -15.07 -3.26
CA ILE A 81 -6.87 -14.24 -2.14
C ILE A 81 -5.37 -14.48 -1.91
N ALA A 82 -4.94 -15.74 -1.90
CA ALA A 82 -3.53 -16.08 -1.75
C ALA A 82 -2.70 -15.48 -2.90
N VAL A 83 -3.18 -15.59 -4.14
CA VAL A 83 -2.52 -14.98 -5.31
C VAL A 83 -2.46 -13.46 -5.20
N ALA A 84 -3.52 -12.81 -4.72
CA ALA A 84 -3.56 -11.36 -4.51
C ALA A 84 -2.50 -10.90 -3.48
N VAL A 85 -2.39 -11.62 -2.36
CA VAL A 85 -1.40 -11.35 -1.32
C VAL A 85 0.02 -11.59 -1.82
N VAL A 86 0.28 -12.71 -2.51
CA VAL A 86 1.60 -13.00 -3.08
C VAL A 86 1.99 -11.93 -4.11
N SER A 87 1.04 -11.49 -4.94
CA SER A 87 1.27 -10.42 -5.92
C SER A 87 1.67 -9.10 -5.25
N MET A 88 1.01 -8.72 -4.15
CA MET A 88 1.41 -7.56 -3.34
C MET A 88 2.83 -7.71 -2.78
N LEU A 89 3.17 -8.89 -2.24
CA LEU A 89 4.49 -9.14 -1.67
C LEU A 89 5.59 -9.08 -2.73
N LEU A 90 5.31 -9.58 -3.93
CA LEU A 90 6.22 -9.50 -5.07
C LEU A 90 6.37 -8.05 -5.56
N ALA A 91 5.28 -7.28 -5.62
CA ALA A 91 5.34 -5.87 -5.99
C ALA A 91 6.22 -5.05 -5.04
N LYS A 92 6.21 -5.37 -3.74
CA LYS A 92 7.13 -4.78 -2.75
C LYS A 92 8.60 -5.10 -3.01
N ARG A 93 8.91 -6.14 -3.79
CA ARG A 93 10.28 -6.50 -4.11
C ARG A 93 10.86 -5.73 -5.30
N LEU A 94 10.03 -4.98 -6.02
CA LEU A 94 10.47 -4.20 -7.17
C LEU A 94 11.54 -3.18 -6.74
N PRO A 95 12.59 -2.97 -7.55
CA PRO A 95 13.77 -2.19 -7.15
C PRO A 95 13.42 -0.73 -6.82
N PHE A 96 12.49 -0.14 -7.55
CA PHE A 96 12.04 1.24 -7.31
C PHE A 96 11.21 1.38 -6.02
N VAL A 97 10.43 0.35 -5.65
CA VAL A 97 9.69 0.32 -4.36
C VAL A 97 10.66 0.17 -3.20
N LYS A 98 11.66 -0.73 -3.33
CA LYS A 98 12.73 -0.88 -2.34
C LYS A 98 13.52 0.42 -2.16
N ALA A 99 13.88 1.09 -3.25
CA ALA A 99 14.61 2.35 -3.19
C ALA A 99 13.81 3.44 -2.46
N ALA A 100 12.51 3.58 -2.73
CA ALA A 100 11.63 4.49 -2.01
C ALA A 100 11.54 4.15 -0.51
N SER A 101 11.39 2.87 -0.19
CA SER A 101 11.37 2.38 1.19
C SER A 101 12.67 2.71 1.93
N GLN A 102 13.82 2.51 1.28
CA GLN A 102 15.14 2.82 1.83
C GLN A 102 15.32 4.33 2.08
N ARG A 103 14.88 5.21 1.16
CA ARG A 103 14.92 6.67 1.38
C ARG A 103 14.11 7.08 2.59
N MET A 104 12.90 6.53 2.74
CA MET A 104 12.06 6.79 3.91
C MET A 104 12.65 6.23 5.22
N MET A 105 13.25 5.04 5.19
CA MET A 105 13.91 4.45 6.36
C MET A 105 15.13 5.27 6.78
N LYS A 106 15.95 5.71 5.82
CA LYS A 106 17.10 6.57 6.08
C LYS A 106 16.68 7.89 6.73
N ALA A 107 15.65 8.56 6.19
CA ALA A 107 15.12 9.78 6.81
C ALA A 107 14.65 9.58 8.25
N ARG A 108 14.15 8.39 8.60
CA ARG A 108 13.79 8.04 9.98
C ARG A 108 15.01 7.75 10.84
N SER A 109 15.99 7.00 10.35
CA SER A 109 17.22 6.71 11.12
C SER A 109 17.99 7.98 11.42
N ASP A 110 18.14 8.87 10.44
CA ASP A 110 18.87 10.14 10.59
C ASP A 110 18.20 11.03 11.65
N ARG A 111 16.86 11.01 11.71
CA ARG A 111 16.10 11.67 12.79
C ARG A 111 16.40 11.05 14.17
N TRP A 112 16.42 9.72 14.28
CA TRP A 112 16.71 9.04 15.55
C TRP A 112 18.13 9.33 16.03
N GLU A 113 19.11 9.33 15.14
CA GLU A 113 20.49 9.70 15.45
C GLU A 113 20.61 11.16 15.90
N ALA A 114 19.87 12.07 15.27
CA ALA A 114 19.83 13.47 15.69
C ALA A 114 19.20 13.65 17.08
N ALA A 115 18.14 12.90 17.38
CA ALA A 115 17.49 12.91 18.68
C ALA A 115 18.36 12.28 19.79
N ALA A 116 19.21 11.31 19.46
CA ALA A 116 20.13 10.67 20.41
C ALA A 116 21.37 11.50 20.76
N LYS A 117 21.64 12.57 20.01
CA LYS A 117 22.77 13.49 20.23
C LYS A 117 22.38 14.76 21.00
N GLN A 118 21.10 14.91 21.35
CA GLN A 118 20.57 15.97 22.21
C GLN A 118 20.46 15.47 23.64
#